data_AF-A0A850S633-F1
#
_entry.id   AF-A0A850S633-F1
#
_cell.length_a   1.000
_cell.length_b   1.000
_cell.length_c   1.000
_cell.angle_alpha   90.00
_cell.angle_beta   90.00
_cell.angle_gamma   90.00
#
_symmetry.space_group_name_H-M   'P 1'
#
loop_
_entity.id
_entity.type
_entity.pdbx_description
1 polymer ?
#
loop_
_entity_poly.entity_id
_entity_poly.type
_entity_poly.pdbx_seq_one_letter_code
_entity_poly.pdbx_strand_id
1 'polypeptide(L)'
;MKEYSNKELTIDMIPGKKAKWIPEISDFALTFNGYDYLEQKHPDAREIWDVINPLFKKWINDFETTKALPDDLSELRCFLFFIQRNRRWTEQAPGAEQNKSSSLVHLILEKIRTEVNSKNVDIDT
;
A
#
# COMPACT_ATOMS: atom_id res chain seq x y z
N MET A 1 -9.84 -13.01 -4.76
CA MET A 1 -8.39 -12.96 -4.49
C MET A 1 -8.18 -13.38 -3.04
N LYS A 2 -7.11 -14.12 -2.72
CA LYS A 2 -6.83 -14.52 -1.34
C LYS A 2 -6.22 -13.33 -0.60
N GLU A 3 -6.76 -12.98 0.56
CA GLU A 3 -6.17 -11.99 1.46
C GLU A 3 -5.08 -12.64 2.33
N TYR A 4 -4.06 -11.86 2.67
CA TYR A 4 -2.97 -12.28 3.56
C TYR A 4 -2.88 -11.33 4.73
N SER A 5 -2.93 -11.86 5.95
CA SER A 5 -2.60 -11.06 7.13
C SER A 5 -1.13 -10.68 7.12
N ASN A 6 -0.76 -9.64 7.89
CA ASN A 6 0.66 -9.25 8.01
C ASN A 6 1.54 -10.34 8.62
N LYS A 7 0.96 -11.27 9.39
CA LYS A 7 1.70 -12.38 10.03
C LYS A 7 2.02 -13.52 9.08
N GLU A 8 1.26 -13.66 8.01
CA GLU A 8 1.44 -14.71 7.00
C GLU A 8 2.35 -14.25 5.85
N LEU A 9 2.72 -12.96 5.83
CA LEU A 9 3.49 -12.40 4.74
C LEU A 9 4.95 -12.83 4.83
N THR A 10 5.46 -13.48 3.79
CA THR A 10 6.89 -13.78 3.66
C THR A 10 7.52 -12.94 2.54
N ILE A 11 8.85 -12.85 2.53
CA ILE A 11 9.61 -12.08 1.53
C ILE A 11 9.32 -12.56 0.09
N ASP A 12 9.08 -13.85 -0.09
CA ASP A 12 8.80 -14.46 -1.39
C ASP A 12 7.40 -14.11 -1.92
N MET A 13 6.49 -13.69 -1.03
CA MET A 13 5.15 -13.25 -1.41
C MET A 13 5.11 -11.80 -1.87
N ILE A 14 6.17 -11.02 -1.63
CA ILE A 14 6.23 -9.60 -2.00
C ILE A 14 6.85 -9.46 -3.39
N PRO A 15 6.20 -8.73 -4.33
CA PRO A 15 6.75 -8.48 -5.65
C PRO A 15 8.18 -7.93 -5.62
N GLY A 16 9.02 -8.42 -6.54
CA GLY A 16 10.42 -8.01 -6.63
C GLY A 16 10.60 -6.63 -7.26
N LYS A 17 11.84 -6.11 -7.22
CA LYS A 17 12.24 -4.79 -7.77
C LYS A 17 11.88 -4.55 -9.24
N LYS A 18 11.74 -5.62 -10.02
CA LYS A 18 11.42 -5.57 -11.45
C LYS A 18 9.96 -5.93 -11.77
N ALA A 19 9.14 -6.15 -10.75
CA ALA A 19 7.73 -6.49 -10.92
C ALA A 19 6.99 -5.36 -11.64
N LYS A 20 6.10 -5.72 -12.56
CA LYS A 20 5.27 -4.76 -13.28
C LYS A 20 4.07 -4.37 -12.44
N TRP A 21 3.53 -3.18 -12.71
CA TRP A 21 2.30 -2.72 -12.06
C TRP A 21 1.18 -3.76 -12.21
N ILE A 22 0.85 -4.14 -13.44
CA ILE A 22 -0.10 -5.23 -13.74
C ILE A 22 0.69 -6.42 -14.31
N PRO A 23 0.39 -7.66 -13.88
CA PRO A 23 -0.55 -8.00 -12.79
C PRO A 23 0.10 -7.99 -11.39
N GLU A 24 1.43 -8.06 -11.31
CA GLU A 24 2.15 -8.46 -10.10
C GLU A 24 1.89 -7.55 -8.89
N ILE A 25 2.11 -6.24 -9.05
CA ILE A 25 1.99 -5.32 -7.93
C ILE A 25 0.52 -4.99 -7.63
N SER A 26 -0.31 -4.85 -8.65
CA SER A 26 -1.74 -4.59 -8.49
C SER A 26 -2.45 -5.74 -7.78
N ASP A 27 -2.09 -6.99 -8.09
CA ASP A 27 -2.67 -8.16 -7.44
C ASP A 27 -2.17 -8.26 -6.01
N PHE A 28 -0.87 -8.06 -5.77
CA PHE A 28 -0.35 -8.01 -4.40
C PHE A 28 -1.05 -6.94 -3.55
N ALA A 29 -1.26 -5.73 -4.09
CA ALA A 29 -1.95 -4.65 -3.39
C ALA A 29 -3.36 -5.04 -2.92
N LEU A 30 -4.05 -5.87 -3.71
CA LEU A 30 -5.39 -6.36 -3.44
C LEU A 30 -5.45 -7.55 -2.48
N THR A 31 -4.31 -8.07 -2.00
CA THR A 31 -4.24 -9.08 -0.93
C THR A 31 -4.44 -8.50 0.47
N PHE A 32 -4.56 -7.18 0.58
CA PHE A 32 -4.82 -6.47 1.84
C PHE A 32 -6.09 -5.64 1.70
N ASN A 33 -7.03 -5.79 2.62
CA ASN A 33 -8.24 -4.97 2.62
C ASN A 33 -8.00 -3.66 3.40
N GLY A 34 -7.67 -2.59 2.65
CA GLY A 34 -7.43 -1.27 3.23
C GLY A 34 -8.68 -0.60 3.81
N TYR A 35 -9.89 -1.00 3.38
CA TYR A 35 -11.13 -0.50 3.96
C TYR A 35 -11.32 -1.06 5.37
N ASP A 36 -11.31 -2.39 5.51
CA ASP A 36 -11.47 -3.08 6.80
C ASP A 36 -10.43 -2.63 7.83
N TYR A 37 -9.17 -2.44 7.41
CA TYR A 37 -8.12 -1.93 8.28
C TYR A 37 -8.46 -0.55 8.87
N LEU A 38 -8.95 0.37 8.03
CA LEU A 38 -9.29 1.72 8.50
C LEU A 38 -10.58 1.72 9.32
N GLU A 39 -11.58 0.91 8.98
CA GLU A 39 -12.80 0.77 9.78
C GLU A 39 -12.48 0.28 11.19
N GLN A 40 -11.57 -0.71 11.32
CA GLN A 40 -11.11 -1.18 12.63
C GLN A 40 -10.31 -0.14 13.41
N LYS A 41 -9.51 0.69 12.73
CA LYS A 41 -8.73 1.78 13.34
C LYS A 41 -9.57 2.99 13.72
N HIS A 42 -10.71 3.19 13.06
CA HIS A 42 -11.57 4.35 13.22
C HIS A 42 -13.04 3.93 13.39
N PRO A 43 -13.37 3.17 14.46
CA PRO A 43 -14.72 2.63 14.65
C PRO A 43 -15.78 3.73 14.84
N ASP A 44 -15.36 4.93 15.26
CA ASP A 44 -16.24 6.09 15.46
C ASP A 44 -16.39 6.97 14.20
N ALA A 45 -15.73 6.60 13.09
CA ALA A 45 -15.88 7.34 11.84
C ALA A 45 -17.32 7.20 11.34
N ARG A 46 -18.01 8.33 11.15
CA ARG A 46 -19.36 8.35 10.58
C ARG A 46 -19.38 7.76 9.17
N GLU A 47 -18.40 8.15 8.37
CA GLU A 47 -18.15 7.61 7.04
C GLU A 47 -16.65 7.36 6.88
N ILE A 48 -16.29 6.17 6.40
CA ILE A 48 -14.87 5.82 6.25
C ILE A 48 -14.15 6.70 5.21
N TRP A 49 -14.89 7.28 4.26
CA TRP A 49 -14.37 8.19 3.26
C TRP A 49 -13.81 9.50 3.85
N ASP A 50 -14.35 9.94 4.98
CA ASP A 50 -13.85 11.10 5.74
C ASP A 50 -12.46 10.85 6.33
N VAL A 51 -12.06 9.58 6.46
CA VAL A 51 -10.72 9.17 6.89
C VAL A 51 -9.82 8.91 5.69
N ILE A 52 -10.29 8.14 4.70
CA ILE A 52 -9.49 7.69 3.56
C ILE A 52 -8.92 8.87 2.77
N ASN A 53 -9.77 9.84 2.41
CA ASN A 53 -9.39 10.94 1.54
C ASN A 53 -8.29 11.83 2.13
N PRO A 54 -8.42 12.36 3.37
CA PRO A 54 -7.34 13.16 3.96
C PRO A 54 -6.08 12.34 4.24
N LEU A 55 -6.22 11.07 4.66
CA LEU A 55 -5.06 10.21 4.93
C LEU A 55 -4.26 9.92 3.66
N PHE A 56 -4.93 9.55 2.57
CA PHE A 56 -4.27 9.30 1.29
C PHE A 56 -3.57 10.56 0.74
N LYS A 57 -4.24 11.72 0.80
CA LYS A 57 -3.64 13.00 0.43
C LYS A 57 -2.41 13.34 1.28
N LYS A 58 -2.49 13.09 2.59
CA LYS A 58 -1.36 13.28 3.51
C LYS A 58 -0.17 12.42 3.08
N TRP A 59 -0.37 11.12 2.87
CA TRP A 59 0.73 10.22 2.48
C TRP A 59 1.38 10.60 1.14
N ILE A 60 0.57 11.00 0.15
CA ILE A 60 1.10 11.50 -1.13
C ILE A 60 1.91 12.78 -0.91
N ASN A 61 1.37 13.75 -0.17
CA ASN A 61 2.06 15.00 0.13
C ASN A 61 3.38 14.78 0.89
N ASP A 62 3.37 13.93 1.92
CA ASP A 62 4.57 13.60 2.71
C ASP A 62 5.65 12.98 1.82
N PHE A 63 5.27 12.07 0.91
CA PHE A 63 6.19 11.48 -0.04
C PHE A 63 6.73 12.49 -1.07
N GLU A 64 5.87 13.36 -1.60
CA GLU A 64 6.26 14.36 -2.60
C GLU A 64 7.24 15.37 -2.01
N THR A 65 6.96 15.84 -0.78
CA THR A 65 7.72 16.88 -0.10
C THR A 65 8.99 16.38 0.59
N THR A 66 8.93 15.25 1.29
CA THR A 66 10.02 14.76 2.16
C THR A 66 10.49 13.35 1.84
N LYS A 67 9.86 12.68 0.87
CA LYS A 67 10.08 11.25 0.57
C LYS A 67 9.74 10.32 1.74
N ALA A 68 8.97 10.82 2.72
CA ALA A 68 8.49 10.01 3.83
C ALA A 68 7.40 9.02 3.37
N LEU A 69 7.41 7.84 3.99
CA LEU A 69 6.43 6.78 3.82
C LEU A 69 5.94 6.36 5.21
N PRO A 70 4.73 5.79 5.34
CA PRO A 70 4.26 5.22 6.61
C PRO A 70 5.28 4.24 7.20
N ASP A 71 5.38 4.20 8.52
CA ASP A 71 6.34 3.33 9.22
C ASP A 71 5.77 1.95 9.55
N ASP A 72 4.46 1.83 9.70
CA ASP A 72 3.82 0.54 9.98
C ASP A 72 3.53 -0.26 8.70
N LEU A 73 3.74 -1.57 8.78
CA LEU A 73 3.47 -2.51 7.69
C LEU A 73 2.00 -2.48 7.21
N SER A 74 1.04 -2.33 8.13
CA SER A 74 -0.38 -2.25 7.79
C SER A 74 -0.68 -0.94 7.06
N GLU A 75 -0.10 0.18 7.51
CA GLU A 75 -0.23 1.47 6.83
C GLU A 75 0.41 1.46 5.45
N LEU A 76 1.57 0.82 5.28
CA LEU A 76 2.22 0.66 3.98
C LEU A 76 1.37 -0.15 2.99
N ARG A 77 0.81 -1.29 3.43
CA ARG A 77 -0.08 -2.10 2.60
C ARG A 77 -1.41 -1.40 2.32
N CYS A 78 -1.94 -0.67 3.31
CA CYS A 78 -3.11 0.19 3.15
C CYS A 78 -2.87 1.29 2.10
N PHE A 79 -1.71 1.95 2.14
CA PHE A 79 -1.35 2.97 1.17
C PHE A 79 -1.25 2.38 -0.25
N LEU A 80 -0.59 1.22 -0.39
CA LEU A 80 -0.50 0.52 -1.68
C LEU A 80 -1.88 0.11 -2.22
N PHE A 81 -2.77 -0.39 -1.36
CA PHE A 81 -4.15 -0.71 -1.71
C PHE A 81 -4.89 0.52 -2.25
N PHE A 82 -4.79 1.68 -1.60
CA PHE A 82 -5.46 2.90 -2.09
C PHE A 82 -4.81 3.48 -3.35
N ILE A 83 -3.50 3.29 -3.58
CA ILE A 83 -2.88 3.58 -4.88
C ILE A 83 -3.53 2.71 -5.97
N GLN A 84 -3.73 1.42 -5.71
CA GLN A 84 -4.39 0.51 -6.64
C GLN A 84 -5.81 0.95 -6.96
N ARG A 85 -6.59 1.31 -5.93
CA ARG A 85 -7.96 1.81 -6.11
C ARG A 85 -7.97 3.10 -6.91
N ASN A 86 -7.16 4.08 -6.53
CA ASN A 86 -7.06 5.35 -7.23
C ASN A 86 -6.69 5.16 -8.70
N ARG A 87 -5.69 4.32 -9.01
CA ARG A 87 -5.29 4.02 -10.40
C ARG A 87 -6.40 3.38 -11.21
N ARG A 88 -7.16 2.45 -10.64
CA ARG A 88 -8.32 1.83 -11.33
C ARG A 88 -9.37 2.88 -11.74
N TRP A 89 -9.59 3.90 -10.91
CA TRP A 89 -10.53 4.99 -11.22
C TRP A 89 -9.94 5.99 -12.22
N THR A 90 -8.63 6.27 -12.16
CA THR A 90 -7.98 7.23 -13.07
C THR A 90 -7.62 6.65 -14.43
N GLU A 91 -7.31 5.36 -14.55
CA GLU A 91 -7.03 4.68 -15.82
C GLU A 91 -8.28 4.63 -16.74
N GLN A 92 -9.47 4.81 -16.16
CA GLN A 92 -10.73 4.93 -16.90
C GLN A 92 -11.03 6.38 -17.34
N ALA A 93 -10.23 7.36 -16.92
CA ALA A 93 -10.39 8.75 -17.30
C ALA A 93 -9.65 9.05 -18.63
N PRO A 94 -10.28 9.75 -19.59
CA PRO A 94 -9.59 10.19 -20.81
C PRO A 94 -8.37 11.05 -20.50
N GLY A 95 -7.17 10.64 -20.95
CA GLY A 95 -5.94 11.45 -20.86
C GLY A 95 -5.02 11.18 -19.65
N ALA A 96 -5.20 10.09 -18.91
CA ALA A 96 -4.34 9.76 -17.76
C ALA A 96 -2.87 9.49 -18.17
N GLU A 97 -1.94 10.33 -17.70
CA GLU A 97 -0.50 10.10 -17.82
C GLU A 97 -0.07 8.86 -17.01
N GLN A 98 0.46 7.84 -17.68
CA GLN A 98 0.80 6.55 -17.08
C GLN A 98 2.08 6.53 -16.22
N ASN A 99 2.85 7.64 -16.13
CA ASN A 99 4.29 7.55 -15.81
C ASN A 99 4.75 8.04 -14.42
N LYS A 100 3.96 8.79 -13.64
CA LYS A 100 4.50 9.42 -12.40
C LYS A 100 4.48 8.55 -11.14
N SER A 101 3.73 7.45 -11.13
CA SER A 101 3.49 6.66 -9.91
C SER A 101 4.35 5.37 -9.81
N SER A 102 5.24 5.10 -10.78
CA SER A 102 6.12 3.92 -10.78
C SER A 102 7.10 3.91 -9.60
N SER A 103 7.79 5.02 -9.34
CA SER A 103 8.82 5.11 -8.29
C SER A 103 8.25 4.96 -6.88
N LEU A 104 7.12 5.61 -6.59
CA LEU A 104 6.45 5.51 -5.28
C LEU A 104 6.10 4.07 -4.93
N VAL A 105 5.46 3.36 -5.87
CA VAL A 105 5.01 1.99 -5.65
C VAL A 105 6.19 1.06 -5.35
N HIS A 106 7.29 1.19 -6.09
CA HIS A 106 8.49 0.39 -5.81
C HIS A 106 9.13 0.73 -4.46
N LEU A 107 9.12 2.00 -4.04
CA LEU A 107 9.63 2.38 -2.72
C LEU A 107 8.76 1.85 -1.58
N ILE A 108 7.44 1.84 -1.74
CA ILE A 108 6.52 1.21 -0.78
C ILE A 108 6.82 -0.29 -0.67
N LEU A 109 7.00 -0.98 -1.79
CA LEU A 109 7.33 -2.41 -1.79
C LEU A 109 8.67 -2.69 -1.10
N GLU A 110 9.70 -1.89 -1.36
CA GLU A 110 10.99 -2.05 -0.67
C GLU A 110 10.84 -1.85 0.84
N LYS A 111 10.07 -0.86 1.29
CA LYS A 111 9.83 -0.66 2.73
C LYS A 111 9.03 -1.82 3.34
N ILE A 112 8.01 -2.33 2.64
CA ILE A 112 7.27 -3.54 3.06
C ILE A 112 8.22 -4.74 3.22
N ARG A 113 9.16 -4.94 2.28
CA ARG A 113 10.17 -6.01 2.38
C ARG A 113 11.07 -5.83 3.59
N THR A 114 11.54 -4.61 3.85
CA THR A 114 12.34 -4.31 5.05
C THR A 114 11.57 -4.64 6.33
N GLU A 115 10.33 -4.16 6.46
CA GLU A 115 9.50 -4.41 7.65
C GLU A 115 9.23 -5.89 7.90
N VAL A 116 8.98 -6.66 6.84
CA VAL A 116 8.75 -8.11 6.93
C VAL A 116 10.02 -8.85 7.29
N ASN A 117 11.17 -8.43 6.77
CA ASN A 117 12.45 -9.04 7.11
C ASN A 117 12.83 -8.77 8.57
N SER A 118 12.66 -7.53 9.06
CA SER A 118 12.96 -7.16 10.46
C SER A 118 12.13 -7.98 11.46
N LYS A 119 10.83 -8.15 11.19
CA LYS A 119 9.93 -8.95 12.05
C LYS A 119 10.29 -10.43 12.13
N ASN A 120 10.91 -10.99 11.09
CA ASN A 120 11.34 -12.38 11.11
C ASN A 120 12.64 -12.56 11.92
N VAL A 121 13.52 -11.56 11.93
CA VAL A 121 14.75 -11.59 12.73
C VAL A 121 14.44 -11.55 14.24
N ASP A 122 13.43 -10.79 14.65
CA ASP A 122 13.04 -10.67 16.07
C ASP A 122 12.39 -11.95 16.65
N ILE A 123 12.01 -12.91 15.82
CA ILE A 123 11.41 -14.19 16.26
C ILE A 123 12.50 -15.25 16.55
N ASP A 124 13.70 -15.07 15.96
CA ASP A 124 14.81 -16.03 16.04
C ASP A 124 15.91 -15.64 17.06
N THR A 125 15.70 -14.58 17.85
CA THR A 125 16.59 -14.13 18.94
C THR A 125 15.94 -14.24 20.31
#